data_AF-A0A2X2SPI1-F1
#
_entry.id   AF-A0A2X2SPI1-F1
#
_cell.length_a   1.000
_cell.length_b   1.000
_cell.length_c   1.000
_cell.angle_alpha   90.00
_cell.angle_beta   90.00
_cell.angle_gamma   90.00
#
_symmetry.space_group_name_H-M   'P 1'
#
loop_
_entity.id
_entity.type
_entity.pdbx_description
1 polymer ?
#
loop_
_entity_poly.entity_id
_entity_poly.type
_entity_poly.pdbx_seq_one_letter_code
_entity_poly.pdbx_strand_id
1 'polypeptide(L)'
;METNIDLEEENKAIAREYKELLRISYQTLSDEDKKLIRLAFDTAVDAHKNQRRKSGEPYIFHPIAVAKIVASQIGLDAVAIASALLHDVVEDTDYTIEDMERLFGNTVAHIVEGLTKISSMSRENDISLQAENFRKLLLTMNDDVRVILIKIADRLHNMQTMDSMAEYKQAKIASETLYIYAPIAHRIGLYNIKTELEDLALKYTDPERYNSILNKMEESKEEQQEYIEAFTKIVETSLTQQKIDYSIKGRPKSIYSIYRKMESQGVSFEEVYDKFAIRIIYKSEPAEEKFLAWKIYSIVTDHFRPNPTRLRDWISSPKSTGYEALHITVMGPKGKWVEVQIRSERMHEIAEKGYAAHFKYKHGDQKEEGIEMWLNRLQEIFENSEANAVDFVEDFKLNLYSKEIFVFTPNGEIKSLPKGATPLDFAFYIHTGVGLKTRGAKVNNKLVPLNYVLKSGETVEIITAENVKPTKNWLNYATTAKARSKIKNALKEETKTVAAEGKEILVRKLKQLKITLNEEVMNEMVSYFKTKTSLDIYYQAGTGEISNQMLKDFVSHRTSFFGLFKNKAVKNLPTNPFIRPTFTMIALCLAKKKNH
;
A
#
# COMPACT_ATOMS: atom_id res chain seq x y z
N MET A 1 36.21 10.16 -30.23
CA MET A 1 37.20 9.69 -29.24
C MET A 1 36.62 8.43 -28.64
N GLU A 2 37.02 7.27 -29.16
CA GLU A 2 36.71 5.99 -28.54
C GLU A 2 37.48 5.96 -27.21
N THR A 3 36.76 6.00 -26.11
CA THR A 3 37.32 5.73 -24.78
C THR A 3 37.91 4.34 -24.83
N ASN A 4 39.23 4.25 -24.68
CA ASN A 4 39.96 2.99 -24.60
C ASN A 4 39.54 2.33 -23.27
N ILE A 5 38.50 1.50 -23.31
CA ILE A 5 37.94 0.85 -22.13
C ILE A 5 38.94 -0.20 -21.66
N ASP A 6 39.57 0.05 -20.52
CA ASP A 6 40.41 -0.94 -19.85
C ASP A 6 39.52 -2.01 -19.22
N LEU A 7 39.23 -3.05 -19.99
CA LEU A 7 38.45 -4.21 -19.57
C LEU A 7 39.07 -4.90 -18.34
N GLU A 8 40.39 -4.78 -18.12
CA GLU A 8 41.06 -5.38 -16.97
C GLU A 8 40.75 -4.59 -15.68
N GLU A 9 40.72 -3.27 -15.75
CA GLU A 9 40.27 -2.40 -14.65
C GLU A 9 38.79 -2.59 -14.34
N GLU A 10 37.91 -2.67 -15.36
CA GLU A 10 36.48 -2.93 -15.17
C GLU A 10 36.26 -4.28 -14.45
N ASN A 11 36.94 -5.34 -14.89
CA ASN A 11 36.84 -6.65 -14.25
C ASN A 11 37.37 -6.65 -12.80
N LYS A 12 38.45 -5.92 -12.52
CA LYS A 12 38.96 -5.73 -11.14
C LYS A 12 37.95 -5.00 -10.26
N ALA A 13 37.28 -3.99 -10.79
CA ALA A 13 36.23 -3.26 -10.08
C ALA A 13 35.03 -4.16 -9.78
N ILE A 14 34.52 -4.89 -10.77
CA ILE A 14 33.41 -5.85 -10.62
C ILE A 14 33.74 -6.91 -9.54
N ALA A 15 34.96 -7.46 -9.55
CA ALA A 15 35.40 -8.42 -8.55
C ALA A 15 35.50 -7.82 -7.14
N ARG A 16 35.86 -6.54 -7.01
CA ARG A 16 35.88 -5.82 -5.72
C ARG A 16 34.47 -5.66 -5.18
N GLU A 17 33.52 -5.25 -6.03
CA GLU A 17 32.12 -5.07 -5.65
C GLU A 17 31.49 -6.39 -5.18
N TYR A 18 31.78 -7.50 -5.85
CA TYR A 18 31.34 -8.84 -5.45
C TYR A 18 31.92 -9.28 -4.10
N LYS A 19 33.22 -9.07 -3.88
CA LYS A 19 33.85 -9.38 -2.59
C LYS A 19 33.25 -8.57 -1.46
N GLU A 20 32.94 -7.30 -1.73
CA GLU A 20 32.26 -6.46 -0.75
C GLU A 20 30.85 -6.97 -0.45
N LEU A 21 30.05 -7.36 -1.46
CA LEU A 21 28.72 -7.96 -1.27
C LEU A 21 28.75 -9.12 -0.26
N LEU A 22 29.69 -10.05 -0.40
CA LEU A 22 29.83 -11.18 0.52
C LEU A 22 30.23 -10.75 1.94
N ARG A 23 31.01 -9.67 2.07
CA ARG A 23 31.51 -9.16 3.36
C ARG A 23 30.44 -8.38 4.13
N ILE A 24 29.60 -7.62 3.44
CA ILE A 24 28.61 -6.74 4.07
C ILE A 24 27.27 -7.44 4.37
N SER A 25 27.12 -8.71 3.97
CA SER A 25 25.93 -9.50 4.26
C SER A 25 25.64 -9.49 5.75
N TYR A 26 24.42 -9.12 6.10
CA TYR A 26 23.97 -9.08 7.48
C TYR A 26 23.81 -10.48 8.08
N GLN A 27 23.45 -11.46 7.25
CA GLN A 27 23.37 -12.87 7.64
C GLN A 27 24.72 -13.56 7.43
N THR A 28 25.02 -14.53 8.31
CA THR A 28 26.19 -15.39 8.14
C THR A 28 25.93 -16.35 6.97
N LEU A 29 26.76 -16.26 5.93
CA LEU A 29 26.64 -17.08 4.74
C LEU A 29 27.45 -18.37 4.89
N SER A 30 26.80 -19.52 4.72
CA SER A 30 27.45 -20.83 4.61
C SER A 30 28.27 -20.93 3.31
N ASP A 31 29.07 -21.99 3.19
CA ASP A 31 29.82 -22.21 1.95
C ASP A 31 28.92 -22.61 0.77
N GLU A 32 27.75 -23.20 1.04
CA GLU A 32 26.71 -23.47 0.04
C GLU A 32 26.07 -22.16 -0.44
N ASP A 33 25.76 -21.25 0.49
CA ASP A 33 25.22 -19.91 0.17
C ASP A 33 26.17 -19.13 -0.74
N LYS A 34 27.48 -19.14 -0.41
CA LYS A 34 28.49 -18.46 -1.22
C LYS A 34 28.58 -19.05 -2.63
N LYS A 35 28.44 -20.37 -2.79
CA LYS A 35 28.42 -21.03 -4.10
C LYS A 35 27.19 -20.62 -4.91
N LEU A 36 26.01 -20.57 -4.28
CA LEU A 36 24.78 -20.10 -4.92
C LEU A 36 24.93 -18.65 -5.41
N ILE A 37 25.38 -17.76 -4.53
CA ILE A 37 25.59 -16.34 -4.86
C ILE A 37 26.66 -16.19 -5.94
N ARG A 38 27.71 -17.03 -5.92
CA ARG A 38 28.74 -17.04 -6.95
C ARG A 38 28.17 -17.43 -8.32
N LEU A 39 27.39 -18.50 -8.39
CA LEU A 39 26.76 -18.94 -9.62
C LEU A 39 25.84 -17.85 -10.19
N ALA A 40 25.04 -17.20 -9.34
CA ALA A 40 24.15 -16.12 -9.75
C ALA A 40 24.93 -14.92 -10.27
N PHE A 41 26.01 -14.55 -9.60
CA PHE A 41 26.91 -13.48 -10.02
C PHE A 41 27.56 -13.77 -11.39
N ASP A 42 28.14 -14.96 -11.56
CA ASP A 42 28.80 -15.34 -12.82
C ASP A 42 27.77 -15.36 -13.98
N THR A 43 26.54 -15.81 -13.71
CA THR A 43 25.44 -15.81 -14.69
C THR A 43 25.04 -14.38 -15.08
N ALA A 44 24.86 -13.48 -14.10
CA ALA A 44 24.51 -12.10 -14.36
C ALA A 44 25.62 -11.34 -15.12
N VAL A 45 26.89 -11.61 -14.81
CA VAL A 45 28.05 -11.04 -15.52
C VAL A 45 28.05 -11.47 -16.98
N ASP A 46 27.82 -12.75 -17.27
CA ASP A 46 27.77 -13.25 -18.66
C ASP A 46 26.55 -12.70 -19.41
N ALA A 47 25.38 -12.69 -18.77
CA ALA A 47 24.13 -12.20 -19.34
C ALA A 47 24.25 -10.72 -19.77
N HIS A 48 24.82 -9.87 -18.91
CA HIS A 48 24.91 -8.43 -19.14
C HIS A 48 26.26 -7.97 -19.73
N LYS A 49 27.10 -8.89 -20.25
CA LYS A 49 28.48 -8.58 -20.71
C LYS A 49 28.57 -7.47 -21.76
N ASN A 50 27.56 -7.35 -22.63
CA ASN A 50 27.51 -6.37 -23.70
C ASN A 50 26.59 -5.18 -23.38
N GLN A 51 25.99 -5.15 -22.19
CA GLN A 51 25.02 -4.13 -21.79
C GLN A 51 25.71 -3.04 -20.96
N ARG A 52 25.41 -1.78 -21.28
CA ARG A 52 25.91 -0.60 -20.56
C ARG A 52 24.77 0.32 -20.17
N ARG A 53 24.93 1.02 -19.05
CA ARG A 53 24.01 2.09 -18.63
C ARG A 53 24.19 3.33 -19.48
N LYS A 54 23.23 4.26 -19.37
CA LYS A 54 23.30 5.57 -20.03
C LYS A 54 24.50 6.42 -19.58
N SER A 55 25.01 6.18 -18.37
CA SER A 55 26.25 6.77 -17.87
C SER A 55 27.51 6.25 -18.58
N GLY A 56 27.43 5.11 -19.28
CA GLY A 56 28.55 4.42 -19.92
C GLY A 56 29.13 3.26 -19.09
N GLU A 57 28.72 3.11 -17.83
CA GLU A 57 29.19 2.04 -16.94
C GLU A 57 28.60 0.67 -17.32
N PRO A 58 29.35 -0.43 -17.08
CA PRO A 58 28.83 -1.79 -17.21
C PRO A 58 27.52 -2.00 -16.45
N TYR A 59 26.52 -2.62 -17.09
CA TYR A 59 25.20 -2.78 -16.48
C TYR A 59 25.23 -3.60 -15.18
N ILE A 60 26.16 -4.55 -15.09
CA ILE A 60 26.32 -5.47 -13.95
C ILE A 60 26.51 -4.79 -12.59
N PHE A 61 27.02 -3.55 -12.56
CA PHE A 61 27.12 -2.79 -11.31
C PHE A 61 25.76 -2.58 -10.64
N HIS A 62 24.69 -2.49 -11.42
CA HIS A 62 23.35 -2.36 -10.87
C HIS A 62 22.84 -3.60 -10.14
N PRO A 63 22.78 -4.80 -10.75
CA PRO A 63 22.42 -6.00 -10.02
C PRO A 63 23.27 -6.23 -8.77
N ILE A 64 24.58 -5.94 -8.82
CA ILE A 64 25.45 -6.05 -7.64
C ILE A 64 25.03 -5.04 -6.55
N ALA A 65 24.75 -3.79 -6.90
CA ALA A 65 24.32 -2.77 -5.94
C ALA A 65 22.94 -3.09 -5.33
N VAL A 66 22.00 -3.61 -6.12
CA VAL A 66 20.71 -4.09 -5.62
C VAL A 66 20.91 -5.25 -4.65
N ALA A 67 21.75 -6.22 -5.01
CA ALA A 67 22.11 -7.33 -4.12
C ALA A 67 22.79 -6.85 -2.83
N LYS A 68 23.62 -5.79 -2.88
CA LYS A 68 24.22 -5.17 -1.68
C LYS A 68 23.17 -4.55 -0.76
N ILE A 69 22.17 -3.86 -1.31
CA ILE A 69 21.05 -3.30 -0.53
C ILE A 69 20.26 -4.45 0.12
N VAL A 70 19.95 -5.49 -0.64
CA VAL A 70 19.25 -6.70 -0.16
C VAL A 70 20.04 -7.40 0.95
N ALA A 71 21.35 -7.54 0.81
CA ALA A 71 22.22 -8.24 1.75
C ALA A 71 22.50 -7.45 3.04
N SER A 72 22.65 -6.12 2.94
CA SER A 72 23.12 -5.30 4.07
C SER A 72 22.01 -4.46 4.73
N GLN A 73 21.16 -3.80 3.94
CA GLN A 73 20.11 -2.92 4.46
C GLN A 73 18.84 -3.68 4.80
N ILE A 74 18.41 -4.60 3.92
CA ILE A 74 17.24 -5.46 4.14
C ILE A 74 17.62 -6.76 4.86
N GLY A 75 18.87 -7.21 4.70
CA GLY A 75 19.46 -8.40 5.34
C GLY A 75 18.71 -9.71 5.09
N LEU A 76 18.42 -9.98 3.82
CA LEU A 76 17.82 -11.25 3.37
C LEU A 76 18.85 -12.38 3.21
N ASP A 77 18.33 -13.58 2.98
CA ASP A 77 19.08 -14.82 2.81
C ASP A 77 19.79 -14.91 1.45
N ALA A 78 20.60 -15.94 1.27
CA ALA A 78 21.37 -16.16 0.05
C ALA A 78 20.49 -16.32 -1.20
N VAL A 79 19.28 -16.89 -1.05
CA VAL A 79 18.29 -17.04 -2.12
C VAL A 79 17.81 -15.68 -2.62
N ALA A 80 17.48 -14.75 -1.72
CA ALA A 80 17.10 -13.39 -2.11
C ALA A 80 18.28 -12.62 -2.72
N ILE A 81 19.49 -12.78 -2.19
CA ILE A 81 20.70 -12.15 -2.75
C ILE A 81 20.96 -12.66 -4.18
N ALA A 82 20.87 -13.97 -4.40
CA ALA A 82 21.00 -14.57 -5.73
C ALA A 82 19.91 -14.06 -6.69
N SER A 83 18.66 -14.02 -6.24
CA SER A 83 17.54 -13.51 -7.03
C SER A 83 17.71 -12.03 -7.37
N ALA A 84 18.26 -11.22 -6.47
CA ALA A 84 18.58 -9.82 -6.71
C ALA A 84 19.68 -9.62 -7.76
N LEU A 85 20.67 -10.52 -7.84
CA LEU A 85 21.67 -10.50 -8.91
C LEU A 85 21.05 -10.86 -10.27
N LEU A 86 19.99 -11.67 -10.28
CA LEU A 86 19.35 -12.20 -11.49
C LEU A 86 18.10 -11.40 -11.93
N HIS A 87 17.69 -10.37 -11.19
CA HIS A 87 16.35 -9.78 -11.33
C HIS A 87 16.03 -9.23 -12.73
N ASP A 88 17.03 -8.71 -13.45
CA ASP A 88 16.89 -8.18 -14.81
C ASP A 88 17.41 -9.14 -15.89
N VAL A 89 17.98 -10.28 -15.51
CA VAL A 89 18.60 -11.22 -16.47
C VAL A 89 17.56 -11.74 -17.46
N VAL A 90 16.39 -12.15 -16.98
CA VAL A 90 15.33 -12.70 -17.84
C VAL A 90 14.62 -11.60 -18.66
N GLU A 91 14.62 -10.34 -18.21
CA GLU A 91 14.00 -9.26 -18.97
C GLU A 91 14.90 -8.74 -20.11
N ASP A 92 16.20 -8.64 -19.86
CA ASP A 92 17.13 -7.95 -20.75
C ASP A 92 17.97 -8.89 -21.64
N THR A 93 17.88 -10.21 -21.44
CA THR A 93 18.75 -11.18 -22.11
C THR A 93 17.99 -12.42 -22.59
N ASP A 94 18.69 -13.34 -23.27
CA ASP A 94 18.08 -14.54 -23.86
C ASP A 94 17.77 -15.65 -22.85
N TYR A 95 18.11 -15.47 -21.57
CA TYR A 95 17.82 -16.44 -20.51
C TYR A 95 16.32 -16.53 -20.22
N THR A 96 15.80 -17.74 -20.04
CA THR A 96 14.38 -17.96 -19.71
C THR A 96 14.14 -18.33 -18.24
N ILE A 97 12.88 -18.34 -17.80
CA ILE A 97 12.52 -18.80 -16.45
C ILE A 97 12.85 -20.29 -16.26
N GLU A 98 12.71 -21.10 -17.32
CA GLU A 98 13.09 -22.52 -17.30
C GLU A 98 14.61 -22.70 -17.10
N ASP A 99 15.42 -21.82 -17.68
CA ASP A 99 16.86 -21.81 -17.43
C ASP A 99 17.16 -21.46 -15.96
N MET A 100 16.45 -20.50 -15.38
CA MET A 100 16.58 -20.14 -13.97
C MET A 100 16.20 -21.32 -13.06
N GLU A 101 15.14 -22.04 -13.37
CA GLU A 101 14.72 -23.22 -12.61
C GLU A 101 15.76 -24.34 -12.69
N ARG A 102 16.35 -24.58 -13.88
CA ARG A 102 17.40 -25.59 -14.05
C ARG A 102 18.69 -25.26 -13.31
N LEU A 103 19.09 -23.98 -13.29
CA LEU A 103 20.36 -23.53 -12.72
C LEU A 103 20.30 -23.28 -11.21
N PHE A 104 19.16 -22.76 -10.72
CA PHE A 104 19.03 -22.25 -9.34
C PHE A 104 17.90 -22.90 -8.55
N GLY A 105 17.08 -23.74 -9.18
CA GLY A 105 15.93 -24.39 -8.58
C GLY A 105 14.67 -23.53 -8.57
N ASN A 106 13.56 -24.16 -8.17
CA ASN A 106 12.21 -23.57 -8.25
C ASN A 106 12.06 -22.28 -7.43
N THR A 107 12.68 -22.20 -6.24
CA THR A 107 12.51 -21.01 -5.37
C THR A 107 13.08 -19.74 -5.99
N VAL A 108 14.30 -19.78 -6.54
CA VAL A 108 14.90 -18.62 -7.20
C VAL A 108 14.14 -18.28 -8.48
N ALA A 109 13.77 -19.29 -9.27
CA ALA A 109 13.01 -19.10 -10.50
C ALA A 109 11.67 -18.41 -10.24
N HIS A 110 10.94 -18.81 -9.20
CA HIS A 110 9.67 -18.20 -8.81
C HIS A 110 9.83 -16.72 -8.41
N ILE A 111 10.87 -16.38 -7.65
CA ILE A 111 11.15 -14.99 -7.26
C ILE A 111 11.49 -14.15 -8.50
N VAL A 112 12.37 -14.64 -9.37
CA VAL A 112 12.77 -13.95 -10.62
C VAL A 112 11.56 -13.77 -11.53
N GLU A 113 10.73 -14.80 -11.70
CA GLU A 113 9.47 -14.71 -12.47
C GLU A 113 8.55 -13.61 -11.91
N GLY A 114 8.40 -13.55 -10.58
CA GLY A 114 7.66 -12.50 -9.91
C GLY A 114 8.19 -11.09 -10.22
N LEU A 115 9.51 -10.91 -10.24
CA LEU A 115 10.18 -9.65 -10.53
C LEU A 115 9.98 -9.21 -12.00
N THR A 116 10.13 -10.14 -12.95
CA THR A 116 9.96 -9.86 -14.40
C THR A 116 8.52 -9.52 -14.76
N LYS A 117 7.54 -10.15 -14.10
CA LYS A 117 6.12 -9.80 -14.28
C LYS A 117 5.87 -8.33 -13.92
N ILE A 118 6.46 -7.84 -12.83
CA ILE A 118 6.26 -6.47 -12.36
C ILE A 118 6.86 -5.43 -13.33
N SER A 119 8.03 -5.70 -13.89
CA SER A 119 8.79 -4.72 -14.68
C SER A 119 8.23 -4.51 -16.10
N SER A 120 7.88 -5.60 -16.78
CA SER A 120 7.28 -5.60 -18.13
C SER A 120 6.00 -4.74 -18.24
N MET A 121 5.33 -4.53 -17.12
CA MET A 121 4.03 -3.88 -17.03
C MET A 121 4.09 -2.35 -16.95
N SER A 122 5.23 -1.76 -16.60
CA SER A 122 5.39 -0.31 -16.33
C SER A 122 5.41 0.61 -17.58
N ARG A 123 5.14 0.08 -18.78
CA ARG A 123 5.43 0.74 -20.07
C ARG A 123 4.31 1.60 -20.68
N GLU A 124 3.12 1.71 -20.08
CA GLU A 124 1.97 2.40 -20.71
C GLU A 124 1.34 3.54 -19.87
N ASN A 125 0.77 4.55 -20.56
CA ASN A 125 0.40 5.85 -20.00
C ASN A 125 -1.07 5.96 -19.50
N ASP A 126 -1.81 4.85 -19.42
CA ASP A 126 -3.20 4.88 -18.98
C ASP A 126 -3.32 4.69 -17.45
N ILE A 127 -4.08 5.56 -16.78
CA ILE A 127 -4.30 5.54 -15.32
C ILE A 127 -4.98 4.22 -14.89
N SER A 128 -5.85 3.67 -15.75
CA SER A 128 -6.51 2.38 -15.50
C SER A 128 -5.51 1.22 -15.49
N LEU A 129 -4.55 1.21 -16.43
CA LEU A 129 -3.49 0.21 -16.50
C LEU A 129 -2.48 0.35 -15.35
N GLN A 130 -2.16 1.57 -14.90
CA GLN A 130 -1.32 1.74 -13.70
C GLN A 130 -1.97 1.12 -12.46
N ALA A 131 -3.29 1.25 -12.33
CA ALA A 131 -4.04 0.64 -11.25
C ALA A 131 -4.04 -0.90 -11.32
N GLU A 132 -4.14 -1.46 -12.53
CA GLU A 132 -4.00 -2.90 -12.75
C GLU A 132 -2.58 -3.40 -12.49
N ASN A 133 -1.57 -2.64 -12.90
CA ASN A 133 -0.17 -2.98 -12.69
C ASN A 133 0.18 -3.03 -11.22
N PHE A 134 -0.35 -2.06 -10.48
CA PHE A 134 -0.24 -2.03 -9.04
C PHE A 134 -1.00 -3.18 -8.39
N ARG A 135 -2.25 -3.45 -8.79
CA ARG A 135 -3.01 -4.62 -8.29
C ARG A 135 -2.23 -5.92 -8.47
N LYS A 136 -1.64 -6.14 -9.63
CA LYS A 136 -0.82 -7.32 -9.95
C LYS A 136 0.49 -7.34 -9.16
N LEU A 137 1.21 -6.23 -9.03
CA LEU A 137 2.38 -6.11 -8.16
C LEU A 137 2.06 -6.60 -6.74
N LEU A 138 0.92 -6.17 -6.20
CA LEU A 138 0.51 -6.58 -4.85
C LEU A 138 0.09 -8.06 -4.77
N LEU A 139 -0.46 -8.64 -5.85
CA LEU A 139 -0.75 -10.08 -5.91
C LEU A 139 0.53 -10.91 -5.85
N THR A 140 1.56 -10.51 -6.61
CA THR A 140 2.87 -11.21 -6.61
C THR A 140 3.56 -11.16 -5.24
N MET A 141 3.27 -10.16 -4.40
CA MET A 141 3.80 -10.10 -3.03
C MET A 141 3.24 -11.16 -2.09
N ASN A 142 2.02 -11.65 -2.36
CA ASN A 142 1.37 -12.60 -1.47
C ASN A 142 2.03 -13.98 -1.54
N ASP A 143 2.57 -14.32 -2.71
CA ASP A 143 3.21 -15.61 -2.95
C ASP A 143 4.61 -15.66 -2.31
N ASP A 144 5.40 -14.58 -2.45
CA ASP A 144 6.70 -14.45 -1.79
C ASP A 144 7.06 -12.98 -1.50
N VAL A 145 7.18 -12.63 -0.21
CA VAL A 145 7.55 -11.27 0.24
C VAL A 145 8.93 -10.83 -0.25
N ARG A 146 9.83 -11.75 -0.59
CA ARG A 146 11.16 -11.41 -1.12
C ARG A 146 11.07 -10.68 -2.45
N VAL A 147 10.04 -10.92 -3.26
CA VAL A 147 9.83 -10.23 -4.54
C VAL A 147 9.68 -8.72 -4.33
N ILE A 148 8.82 -8.27 -3.40
CA ILE A 148 8.67 -6.83 -3.15
C ILE A 148 9.90 -6.23 -2.49
N LEU A 149 10.56 -6.97 -1.59
CA LEU A 149 11.75 -6.49 -0.92
C LEU A 149 12.88 -6.22 -1.92
N ILE A 150 13.09 -7.14 -2.86
CA ILE A 150 14.04 -6.94 -3.97
C ILE A 150 13.59 -5.79 -4.85
N LYS A 151 12.29 -5.64 -5.16
CA LYS A 151 11.81 -4.53 -6.00
C LYS A 151 11.97 -3.16 -5.33
N ILE A 152 11.83 -3.07 -4.02
CA ILE A 152 12.12 -1.86 -3.24
C ILE A 152 13.62 -1.54 -3.29
N ALA A 153 14.50 -2.55 -3.20
CA ALA A 153 15.94 -2.38 -3.33
C ALA A 153 16.35 -1.89 -4.73
N ASP A 154 15.77 -2.50 -5.78
CA ASP A 154 15.91 -2.05 -7.17
C ASP A 154 15.47 -0.58 -7.31
N ARG A 155 14.27 -0.24 -6.81
CA ARG A 155 13.76 1.13 -6.86
C ARG A 155 14.68 2.10 -6.12
N LEU A 156 15.22 1.73 -4.96
CA LEU A 156 16.15 2.57 -4.22
C LEU A 156 17.42 2.85 -5.02
N HIS A 157 18.04 1.81 -5.58
CA HIS A 157 19.24 2.00 -6.40
C HIS A 157 18.96 2.84 -7.66
N ASN A 158 17.80 2.63 -8.29
CA ASN A 158 17.40 3.46 -9.42
C ASN A 158 17.28 4.92 -9.01
N MET A 159 16.63 5.22 -7.88
CA MET A 159 16.52 6.58 -7.33
C MET A 159 17.89 7.20 -7.00
N GLN A 160 18.86 6.41 -6.53
CA GLN A 160 20.23 6.88 -6.25
C GLN A 160 21.03 7.22 -7.52
N THR A 161 20.66 6.67 -8.68
CA THR A 161 21.45 6.75 -9.93
C THR A 161 20.74 7.52 -11.07
N MET A 162 19.68 8.29 -10.77
CA MET A 162 18.87 8.96 -11.80
C MET A 162 19.49 10.24 -12.38
N ASP A 163 20.62 10.73 -11.86
CA ASP A 163 21.15 12.06 -12.21
C ASP A 163 21.41 12.25 -13.73
N SER A 164 21.68 11.16 -14.47
CA SER A 164 21.88 11.17 -15.93
C SER A 164 20.59 11.08 -16.77
N MET A 165 19.42 10.95 -16.14
CA MET A 165 18.13 10.82 -16.83
C MET A 165 17.51 12.18 -17.17
N ALA A 166 16.62 12.20 -18.17
CA ALA A 166 15.85 13.41 -18.48
C ALA A 166 14.88 13.77 -17.34
N GLU A 167 14.72 15.06 -17.06
CA GLU A 167 13.94 15.60 -15.93
C GLU A 167 12.51 15.05 -15.85
N TYR A 168 11.80 14.96 -16.99
CA TYR A 168 10.44 14.42 -16.99
C TYR A 168 10.38 12.95 -16.55
N LYS A 169 11.43 12.15 -16.80
CA LYS A 169 11.52 10.77 -16.32
C LYS A 169 11.87 10.73 -14.84
N GLN A 170 12.78 11.58 -14.38
CA GLN A 170 13.12 11.72 -12.97
C GLN A 170 11.87 12.07 -12.14
N ALA A 171 11.11 13.08 -12.56
CA ALA A 171 9.88 13.50 -11.89
C ALA A 171 8.81 12.39 -11.87
N LYS A 172 8.66 11.65 -12.98
CA LYS A 172 7.73 10.49 -13.04
C LYS A 172 8.12 9.40 -12.05
N ILE A 173 9.37 8.95 -12.07
CA ILE A 173 9.86 7.88 -11.18
C ILE A 173 9.83 8.34 -9.73
N ALA A 174 10.25 9.57 -9.42
CA ALA A 174 10.20 10.14 -8.08
C ALA A 174 8.77 10.23 -7.53
N SER A 175 7.81 10.62 -8.37
CA SER A 175 6.39 10.64 -7.99
C SER A 175 5.85 9.24 -7.71
N GLU A 176 6.19 8.26 -8.54
CA GLU A 176 5.84 6.85 -8.33
C GLU A 176 6.47 6.33 -7.02
N THR A 177 7.75 6.62 -6.78
CA THR A 177 8.47 6.27 -5.56
C THR A 177 7.77 6.78 -4.32
N LEU A 178 7.40 8.07 -4.32
CA LEU A 178 6.73 8.69 -3.17
C LEU A 178 5.31 8.17 -2.97
N TYR A 179 4.63 7.83 -4.07
CA TYR A 179 3.23 7.41 -4.05
C TYR A 179 3.05 5.92 -3.72
N ILE A 180 4.01 5.08 -4.09
CA ILE A 180 3.90 3.61 -4.02
C ILE A 180 4.97 3.02 -3.11
N TYR A 181 6.24 3.17 -3.48
CA TYR A 181 7.32 2.39 -2.86
C TYR A 181 7.65 2.85 -1.43
N ALA A 182 7.69 4.16 -1.17
CA ALA A 182 7.95 4.68 0.17
C ALA A 182 6.86 4.28 1.20
N PRO A 183 5.54 4.40 0.89
CA PRO A 183 4.48 3.86 1.75
C PRO A 183 4.55 2.35 1.99
N ILE A 184 4.90 1.56 0.97
CA ILE A 184 5.04 0.10 1.13
C ILE A 184 6.24 -0.21 2.03
N ALA A 185 7.40 0.40 1.78
CA ALA A 185 8.59 0.27 2.62
C ALA A 185 8.27 0.64 4.09
N HIS A 186 7.47 1.68 4.32
CA HIS A 186 6.99 2.01 5.68
C HIS A 186 6.20 0.87 6.32
N ARG A 187 5.25 0.27 5.59
CA ARG A 187 4.37 -0.78 6.11
C ARG A 187 5.09 -2.09 6.40
N ILE A 188 6.12 -2.40 5.61
CA ILE A 188 6.98 -3.58 5.81
C ILE A 188 8.06 -3.32 6.89
N GLY A 189 8.14 -2.09 7.42
CA GLY A 189 9.06 -1.73 8.50
C GLY A 189 10.48 -1.34 8.03
N LEU A 190 10.68 -1.13 6.73
CA LEU A 190 11.95 -0.67 6.14
C LEU A 190 12.08 0.85 6.26
N TYR A 191 12.16 1.36 7.49
CA TYR A 191 12.15 2.80 7.77
C TYR A 191 13.30 3.57 7.13
N ASN A 192 14.51 3.00 7.10
CA ASN A 192 15.68 3.67 6.54
C ASN A 192 15.56 3.83 5.03
N ILE A 193 15.20 2.74 4.33
CA ILE A 193 14.93 2.77 2.89
C ILE A 193 13.78 3.73 2.58
N LYS A 194 12.70 3.68 3.36
CA LYS A 194 11.57 4.62 3.21
C LYS A 194 12.01 6.07 3.29
N THR A 195 12.83 6.41 4.29
CA THR A 195 13.35 7.77 4.47
C THR A 195 14.24 8.18 3.30
N GLU A 196 15.10 7.28 2.83
CA GLU A 196 15.99 7.56 1.70
C GLU A 196 15.22 7.74 0.38
N LEU A 197 14.21 6.89 0.12
CA LEU A 197 13.31 7.04 -1.02
C LEU A 197 12.54 8.37 -0.99
N GLU A 198 12.10 8.82 0.19
CA GLU A 198 11.40 10.10 0.37
C GLU A 198 12.30 11.30 0.12
N ASP A 199 13.53 11.27 0.65
CA ASP A 199 14.52 12.34 0.46
C ASP A 199 14.96 12.42 -1.01
N LEU A 200 15.24 11.27 -1.65
CA LEU A 200 15.55 11.19 -3.07
C LEU A 200 14.37 11.63 -3.93
N ALA A 201 13.14 11.26 -3.57
CA ALA A 201 11.96 11.72 -4.30
C ALA A 201 11.87 13.25 -4.26
N LEU A 202 12.06 13.88 -3.10
CA LEU A 202 12.07 15.33 -2.98
C LEU A 202 13.19 15.98 -3.80
N LYS A 203 14.40 15.40 -3.77
CA LYS A 203 15.54 15.86 -4.58
C LYS A 203 15.18 16.05 -6.05
N TYR A 204 14.36 15.15 -6.62
CA TYR A 204 13.98 15.20 -8.03
C TYR A 204 12.64 15.88 -8.31
N THR A 205 11.71 15.92 -7.35
CA THR A 205 10.41 16.61 -7.54
C THR A 205 10.48 18.11 -7.26
N ASP A 206 11.30 18.52 -6.29
CA ASP A 206 11.50 19.93 -5.91
C ASP A 206 12.96 20.14 -5.43
N PRO A 207 13.92 20.26 -6.38
CA PRO A 207 15.34 20.36 -6.07
C PRO A 207 15.69 21.62 -5.27
N GLU A 208 15.00 22.74 -5.53
CA GLU A 208 15.27 24.02 -4.84
C GLU A 208 14.98 23.90 -3.35
N ARG A 209 13.81 23.36 -2.98
CA ARG A 209 13.47 23.15 -1.57
C ARG A 209 14.37 22.11 -0.90
N TYR A 210 14.70 21.04 -1.61
CA TYR A 210 15.62 20.02 -1.11
C TYR A 210 16.97 20.65 -0.73
N ASN A 211 17.59 21.38 -1.66
CA ASN A 211 18.89 22.02 -1.45
C ASN A 211 18.83 23.10 -0.36
N SER A 212 17.74 23.87 -0.30
CA SER A 212 17.55 24.88 0.75
C SER A 212 17.54 24.26 2.15
N ILE A 213 16.78 23.16 2.34
CA ILE A 213 16.71 22.46 3.63
C ILE A 213 18.05 21.78 3.95
N LEU A 214 18.70 21.16 2.95
CA LEU A 214 20.00 20.52 3.11
C LEU A 214 21.05 21.52 3.64
N ASN A 215 21.20 22.68 2.99
CA ASN A 215 22.15 23.70 3.41
C ASN A 215 21.89 24.18 4.84
N LYS A 216 20.62 24.46 5.18
CA LYS A 216 20.25 24.87 6.55
C LYS A 216 20.50 23.78 7.60
N MET A 217 20.34 22.51 7.23
CA MET A 217 20.69 21.39 8.11
C MET A 217 22.20 21.33 8.37
N GLU A 218 23.01 21.50 7.32
CA GLU A 218 24.47 21.53 7.43
C GLU A 218 24.96 22.69 8.30
N GLU A 219 24.40 23.89 8.12
CA GLU A 219 24.70 25.07 8.94
C GLU A 219 24.35 24.86 10.43
N SER A 220 23.26 24.14 10.72
CA SER A 220 22.81 23.88 12.09
C SER A 220 23.51 22.71 12.80
N LYS A 221 24.40 21.99 12.11
CA LYS A 221 24.97 20.73 12.60
C LYS A 221 25.85 20.89 13.83
N GLU A 222 26.67 21.95 13.87
CA GLU A 222 27.54 22.25 15.02
C GLU A 222 26.72 22.63 16.25
N GLU A 223 25.75 23.55 16.11
CA GLU A 223 24.84 23.92 17.21
C GLU A 223 24.09 22.70 17.76
N GLN A 224 23.66 21.79 16.87
CA GLN A 224 22.99 20.56 17.26
C GLN A 224 23.93 19.65 18.06
N GLN A 225 25.18 19.49 17.63
CA GLN A 225 26.16 18.66 18.31
C GLN A 225 26.46 19.19 19.71
N GLU A 226 26.70 20.49 19.86
CA GLU A 226 26.89 21.14 21.17
C GLU A 226 25.69 20.92 22.10
N TYR A 227 24.47 20.99 21.54
CA TYR A 227 23.26 20.75 22.31
C TYR A 227 23.18 19.31 22.82
N ILE A 228 23.49 18.33 21.97
CA ILE A 228 23.47 16.91 22.33
C ILE A 228 24.51 16.63 23.41
N GLU A 229 25.69 17.22 23.32
CA GLU A 229 26.74 17.08 24.33
C GLU A 229 26.32 17.68 25.67
N ALA A 230 25.74 18.89 25.65
CA ALA A 230 25.21 19.54 26.84
C ALA A 230 24.10 18.71 27.50
N PHE A 231 23.18 18.13 26.71
CA PHE A 231 22.16 17.22 27.21
C PHE A 231 22.77 15.95 27.80
N THR A 232 23.71 15.33 27.08
CA THR A 232 24.36 14.07 27.47
C THR A 232 25.08 14.22 28.81
N LYS A 233 25.85 15.30 28.99
CA LYS A 233 26.61 15.56 30.22
C LYS A 233 25.74 15.64 31.48
N ILE A 234 24.50 16.15 31.35
CA ILE A 234 23.56 16.27 32.48
C ILE A 234 23.06 14.88 32.92
N VAL A 235 22.69 14.04 31.96
CA VAL A 235 22.07 12.73 32.24
C VAL A 235 23.13 11.65 32.52
N GLU A 236 24.33 11.82 31.98
CA GLU A 236 25.43 10.83 32.03
C GLU A 236 25.80 10.44 33.45
N THR A 237 25.94 11.43 34.35
CA THR A 237 26.33 11.17 35.74
C THR A 237 25.32 10.23 36.44
N SER A 238 24.01 10.46 36.23
CA SER A 238 22.96 9.64 36.83
C SER A 238 22.83 8.27 36.17
N LEU A 239 22.99 8.16 34.85
CA LEU A 239 22.96 6.87 34.15
C LEU A 239 24.13 5.97 34.58
N THR A 240 25.33 6.55 34.70
CA THR A 240 26.54 5.82 35.12
C THR A 240 26.45 5.37 36.58
N GLN A 241 25.92 6.20 37.48
CA GLN A 241 25.66 5.80 38.88
C GLN A 241 24.72 4.59 38.98
N GLN A 242 23.78 4.48 38.05
CA GLN A 242 22.81 3.39 37.98
C GLN A 242 23.34 2.13 37.27
N LYS A 243 24.63 2.13 36.87
CA LYS A 243 25.33 1.03 36.19
C LYS A 243 24.63 0.56 34.90
N ILE A 244 24.03 1.49 34.16
CA ILE A 244 23.39 1.21 32.87
C ILE A 244 24.47 1.36 31.79
N ASP A 245 24.59 0.39 30.89
CA ASP A 245 25.40 0.50 29.68
C ASP A 245 24.54 1.13 28.57
N TYR A 246 24.95 2.30 28.06
CA TYR A 246 24.16 3.09 27.12
C TYR A 246 25.01 3.89 26.13
N SER A 247 24.37 4.30 25.05
CA SER A 247 24.89 5.23 24.04
C SER A 247 23.83 6.28 23.74
N ILE A 248 24.18 7.56 23.91
CA ILE A 248 23.34 8.70 23.52
C ILE A 248 23.81 9.21 22.16
N LYS A 249 22.89 9.31 21.21
CA LYS A 249 23.17 9.83 19.86
C LYS A 249 22.14 10.86 19.46
N GLY A 250 22.58 11.91 18.78
CA GLY A 250 21.68 12.79 18.03
C GLY A 250 21.18 12.10 16.77
N ARG A 251 19.88 12.17 16.52
CA ARG A 251 19.26 11.76 15.27
C ARG A 251 18.71 13.00 14.56
N PRO A 252 19.35 13.51 13.50
CA PRO A 252 18.72 14.51 12.64
C PRO A 252 17.48 13.90 11.98
N LYS A 253 16.46 14.72 11.72
CA LYS A 253 15.35 14.30 10.88
C LYS A 253 15.72 14.39 9.41
N SER A 254 15.14 13.51 8.62
CA SER A 254 15.27 13.51 7.16
C SER A 254 14.74 14.81 6.55
N ILE A 255 15.28 15.19 5.40
CA ILE A 255 14.91 16.41 4.68
C ILE A 255 13.42 16.42 4.37
N TYR A 256 12.88 15.32 3.88
CA TYR A 256 11.47 15.17 3.55
C TYR A 256 10.55 15.33 4.78
N SER A 257 10.93 14.78 5.93
CA SER A 257 10.18 14.95 7.18
C SER A 257 10.13 16.40 7.65
N ILE A 258 11.22 17.16 7.47
CA ILE A 258 11.26 18.59 7.78
C ILE A 258 10.38 19.36 6.80
N TYR A 259 10.54 19.12 5.49
CA TYR A 259 9.70 19.69 4.44
C TYR A 259 8.20 19.46 4.72
N ARG A 260 7.80 18.23 5.03
CA ARG A 260 6.42 17.88 5.36
C ARG A 260 5.89 18.63 6.58
N LYS A 261 6.72 18.86 7.60
CA LYS A 261 6.34 19.63 8.78
C LYS A 261 6.15 21.11 8.43
N MET A 262 7.08 21.70 7.69
CA MET A 262 7.01 23.09 7.21
C MET A 262 5.72 23.32 6.43
N GLU A 263 5.41 22.46 5.46
CA GLU A 263 4.18 22.53 4.67
C GLU A 263 2.92 22.34 5.52
N SER A 264 2.89 21.35 6.42
CA SER A 264 1.70 21.05 7.21
C SER A 264 1.36 22.10 8.28
N GLN A 265 2.37 22.83 8.76
CA GLN A 265 2.22 23.82 9.83
C GLN A 265 2.29 25.26 9.29
N GLY A 266 2.72 25.45 8.04
CA GLY A 266 2.93 26.77 7.45
C GLY A 266 4.07 27.54 8.12
N VAL A 267 5.11 26.84 8.60
CA VAL A 267 6.22 27.42 9.37
C VAL A 267 7.53 27.35 8.58
N SER A 268 8.41 28.31 8.85
CA SER A 268 9.78 28.33 8.33
C SER A 268 10.65 27.23 8.93
N PHE A 269 11.84 26.99 8.35
CA PHE A 269 12.79 26.00 8.87
C PHE A 269 13.20 26.32 10.32
N GLU A 270 13.42 27.59 10.63
CA GLU A 270 13.84 28.10 11.93
C GLU A 270 12.83 27.78 13.03
N GLU A 271 11.54 27.85 12.70
CA GLU A 271 10.40 27.63 13.60
C GLU A 271 10.06 26.16 13.82
N VAL A 272 10.65 25.24 13.06
CA VAL A 272 10.48 23.80 13.32
C VAL A 272 11.20 23.46 14.64
N TYR A 273 10.46 23.37 15.74
CA TYR A 273 11.01 23.09 17.08
C TYR A 273 11.70 21.73 17.22
N ASP A 274 11.39 20.80 16.33
CA ASP A 274 11.67 19.38 16.50
C ASP A 274 12.41 18.86 15.26
N LYS A 275 13.59 19.45 14.99
CA LYS A 275 14.49 19.15 13.85
C LYS A 275 15.35 17.90 14.07
N PHE A 276 15.61 17.59 15.34
CA PHE A 276 16.37 16.42 15.74
C PHE A 276 15.73 15.78 16.97
N ALA A 277 16.06 14.51 17.18
CA ALA A 277 15.70 13.78 18.38
C ALA A 277 16.98 13.28 19.06
N ILE A 278 16.91 13.08 20.37
CA ILE A 278 17.96 12.43 21.14
C ILE A 278 17.58 10.97 21.30
N ARG A 279 18.50 10.08 20.96
CA ARG A 279 18.27 8.64 21.05
C ARG A 279 19.17 8.06 22.13
N ILE A 280 18.58 7.43 23.13
CA ILE A 280 19.27 6.69 24.17
C ILE A 280 19.10 5.20 23.86
N ILE A 281 20.20 4.56 23.48
CA ILE A 281 20.27 3.13 23.21
C ILE A 281 20.93 2.48 24.41
N TYR A 282 20.31 1.46 25.01
CA TYR A 282 20.86 0.78 26.18
C TYR A 282 21.00 -0.72 25.96
N LYS A 283 21.97 -1.34 26.62
CA LYS A 283 22.12 -2.80 26.64
C LYS A 283 21.19 -3.40 27.69
N SER A 284 20.53 -4.49 27.33
CA SER A 284 19.59 -5.17 28.21
C SER A 284 19.28 -6.56 27.68
N GLU A 285 19.06 -7.50 28.61
CA GLU A 285 18.42 -8.77 28.31
C GLU A 285 16.93 -8.57 27.96
N PRO A 286 16.34 -9.37 27.05
CA PRO A 286 14.94 -9.20 26.60
C PRO A 286 13.90 -9.06 27.71
N ALA A 287 14.09 -9.77 28.83
CA ALA A 287 13.17 -9.71 29.98
C ALA A 287 13.20 -8.37 30.73
N GLU A 288 14.33 -7.64 30.68
CA GLU A 288 14.55 -6.41 31.43
C GLU A 288 14.39 -5.14 30.59
N GLU A 289 14.25 -5.25 29.26
CA GLU A 289 14.24 -4.10 28.34
C GLU A 289 13.22 -3.05 28.78
N LYS A 290 11.98 -3.48 29.03
CA LYS A 290 10.92 -2.57 29.47
C LYS A 290 11.27 -1.88 30.79
N PHE A 291 11.78 -2.63 31.77
CA PHE A 291 12.11 -2.07 33.08
C PHE A 291 13.23 -1.01 32.97
N LEU A 292 14.31 -1.32 32.24
CA LEU A 292 15.42 -0.39 32.04
C LEU A 292 15.00 0.84 31.23
N ALA A 293 14.13 0.70 30.23
CA ALA A 293 13.59 1.86 29.50
C ALA A 293 12.86 2.84 30.43
N TRP A 294 12.00 2.32 31.32
CA TRP A 294 11.28 3.14 32.31
C TRP A 294 12.21 3.73 33.37
N LYS A 295 13.25 3.00 33.77
CA LYS A 295 14.29 3.52 34.66
C LYS A 295 15.04 4.70 34.03
N ILE A 296 15.44 4.58 32.76
CA ILE A 296 16.09 5.67 32.00
C ILE A 296 15.12 6.85 31.84
N TYR A 297 13.85 6.59 31.57
CA TYR A 297 12.83 7.64 31.51
C TYR A 297 12.78 8.43 32.82
N SER A 298 12.73 7.76 33.97
CA SER A 298 12.73 8.43 35.29
C SER A 298 13.94 9.33 35.44
N ILE A 299 15.14 8.82 35.14
CA ILE A 299 16.40 9.58 35.20
C ILE A 299 16.33 10.82 34.31
N VAL A 300 15.85 10.69 33.07
CA VAL A 300 15.71 11.84 32.16
C VAL A 300 14.72 12.87 32.71
N THR A 301 13.60 12.43 33.27
CA THR A 301 12.56 13.32 33.82
C THR A 301 12.93 13.98 35.16
N ASP A 302 13.89 13.41 35.90
CA ASP A 302 14.43 14.02 37.11
C ASP A 302 15.26 15.27 36.77
N HIS A 303 15.93 15.25 35.61
CA HIS A 303 16.75 16.38 35.12
C HIS A 303 15.97 17.37 34.25
N PHE A 304 15.00 16.88 33.47
CA PHE A 304 14.28 17.71 32.50
C PHE A 304 12.77 17.58 32.65
N ARG A 305 12.09 18.73 32.64
CA ARG A 305 10.62 18.77 32.79
C ARG A 305 9.94 18.05 31.61
N PRO A 306 9.16 16.99 31.83
CA PRO A 306 8.45 16.29 30.76
C PRO A 306 7.18 17.01 30.32
N ASN A 307 6.75 16.75 29.09
CA ASN A 307 5.39 17.01 28.64
C ASN A 307 4.56 15.72 28.67
N PRO A 308 3.64 15.54 29.65
CA PRO A 308 2.87 14.30 29.80
C PRO A 308 2.03 13.93 28.57
N THR A 309 1.57 14.93 27.81
CA THR A 309 0.73 14.69 26.62
C THR A 309 1.51 14.07 25.46
N ARG A 310 2.84 14.17 25.49
CA ARG A 310 3.77 13.69 24.45
C ARG A 310 4.58 12.47 24.87
N LEU A 311 4.12 11.74 25.89
CA LEU A 311 4.64 10.41 26.22
C LEU A 311 3.98 9.35 25.33
N ARG A 312 4.77 8.47 24.72
CA ARG A 312 4.28 7.30 23.97
C ARG A 312 5.08 6.07 24.36
N ASP A 313 4.41 5.09 24.93
CA ASP A 313 4.98 3.80 25.28
C ASP A 313 4.74 2.79 24.14
N TRP A 314 5.64 2.76 23.16
CA TRP A 314 5.62 1.75 22.10
C TRP A 314 6.30 0.44 22.52
N ILE A 315 6.77 0.31 23.77
CA ILE A 315 7.31 -0.96 24.29
C ILE A 315 6.16 -1.83 24.78
N SER A 316 5.23 -1.27 25.54
CA SER A 316 4.01 -1.99 25.96
C SER A 316 3.01 -2.17 24.83
N SER A 317 3.06 -1.31 23.82
CA SER A 317 2.14 -1.35 22.67
C SER A 317 2.94 -1.11 21.38
N PRO A 318 3.65 -2.14 20.88
CA PRO A 318 4.41 -2.04 19.64
C PRO A 318 3.52 -1.62 18.47
N LYS A 319 4.11 -0.91 17.51
CA LYS A 319 3.39 -0.59 16.27
C LYS A 319 3.19 -1.84 15.43
N SER A 320 2.27 -1.77 14.46
CA SER A 320 2.03 -2.84 13.47
C SER A 320 3.29 -3.28 12.70
N THR A 321 4.29 -2.39 12.60
CA THR A 321 5.59 -2.65 11.96
C THR A 321 6.63 -3.33 12.86
N GLY A 322 6.27 -3.66 14.11
CA GLY A 322 7.22 -4.17 15.12
C GLY A 322 8.08 -3.08 15.76
N TYR A 323 7.82 -1.80 15.49
CA TYR A 323 8.57 -0.70 16.08
C TYR A 323 8.32 -0.57 17.59
N GLU A 324 9.40 -0.63 18.36
CA GLU A 324 9.42 -0.54 19.82
C GLU A 324 10.36 0.60 20.28
N ALA A 325 9.85 1.48 21.14
CA ALA A 325 10.61 2.53 21.83
C ALA A 325 9.71 3.26 22.84
N LEU A 326 10.31 3.85 23.88
CA LEU A 326 9.65 4.84 24.71
C LEU A 326 9.98 6.24 24.19
N HIS A 327 8.97 7.01 23.83
CA HIS A 327 9.13 8.39 23.36
C HIS A 327 8.63 9.36 24.42
N ILE A 328 9.43 10.38 24.70
CA ILE A 328 9.04 11.48 25.58
C ILE A 328 9.52 12.80 24.97
N THR A 329 8.74 13.86 25.11
CA THR A 329 9.23 15.23 24.87
C THR A 329 9.53 15.89 26.20
N VAL A 330 10.76 16.38 26.36
CA VAL A 330 11.22 17.10 27.56
C VAL A 330 11.67 18.51 27.21
N MET A 331 11.62 19.40 28.19
CA MET A 331 12.21 20.72 28.10
C MET A 331 13.70 20.60 28.41
N GLY A 332 14.52 20.53 27.36
CA GLY A 332 15.96 20.35 27.47
C GLY A 332 16.70 21.66 27.76
N PRO A 333 18.04 21.66 27.62
CA PRO A 333 18.87 22.85 27.80
C PRO A 333 18.39 24.03 26.95
N LYS A 334 18.66 25.26 27.39
CA LYS A 334 18.26 26.50 26.70
C LYS A 334 16.73 26.65 26.50
N GLY A 335 15.90 25.90 27.25
CA GLY A 335 14.44 25.98 27.19
C GLY A 335 13.80 25.41 25.91
N LYS A 336 14.57 24.67 25.09
CA LYS A 336 14.07 24.05 23.85
C LYS A 336 13.38 22.71 24.16
N TRP A 337 12.23 22.46 23.54
CA TRP A 337 11.56 21.16 23.61
C TRP A 337 12.29 20.15 22.71
N VAL A 338 12.67 19.00 23.25
CA VAL A 338 13.38 17.94 22.52
C VAL A 338 12.69 16.60 22.71
N GLU A 339 12.56 15.83 21.64
CA GLU A 339 12.09 14.44 21.68
C GLU A 339 13.24 13.52 22.06
N VAL A 340 13.04 12.70 23.09
CA VAL A 340 13.96 11.66 23.55
C VAL A 340 13.35 10.30 23.26
N GLN A 341 14.10 9.46 22.55
CA GLN A 341 13.73 8.09 22.16
C GLN A 341 14.60 7.12 22.95
N ILE A 342 13.97 6.32 23.81
CA ILE A 342 14.65 5.35 24.68
C ILE A 342 14.32 3.95 24.18
N ARG A 343 15.33 3.15 23.84
CA ARG A 343 15.15 1.78 23.32
C ARG A 343 16.39 0.90 23.53
N SER A 344 16.21 -0.42 23.60
CA SER A 344 17.34 -1.35 23.72
C SER A 344 18.13 -1.48 22.41
N GLU A 345 19.27 -2.17 22.42
CA GLU A 345 20.01 -2.52 21.20
C GLU A 345 19.18 -3.38 20.23
N ARG A 346 18.42 -4.37 20.72
CA ARG A 346 17.51 -5.19 19.91
C ARG A 346 16.41 -4.33 19.27
N MET A 347 15.72 -3.51 20.08
CA MET A 347 14.68 -2.59 19.58
C MET A 347 15.25 -1.58 18.58
N HIS A 348 16.49 -1.13 18.81
CA HIS A 348 17.20 -0.27 17.85
C HIS A 348 17.43 -1.00 16.54
N GLU A 349 17.92 -2.24 16.58
CA GLU A 349 18.20 -3.03 15.38
C GLU A 349 16.91 -3.30 14.58
N ILE A 350 15.81 -3.66 15.24
CA ILE A 350 14.49 -3.83 14.61
C ILE A 350 14.01 -2.54 13.97
N ALA A 351 14.15 -1.40 14.65
CA ALA A 351 13.69 -0.13 14.10
C ALA A 351 14.53 0.39 12.91
N GLU A 352 15.78 -0.02 12.77
CA GLU A 352 16.64 0.38 11.65
C GLU A 352 16.58 -0.62 10.49
N LYS A 353 16.53 -1.93 10.78
CA LYS A 353 16.61 -2.99 9.77
C LYS A 353 15.27 -3.65 9.45
N GLY A 354 14.22 -3.40 10.24
CA GLY A 354 12.88 -3.94 10.03
C GLY A 354 12.90 -5.45 9.88
N TYR A 355 12.53 -5.91 8.67
CA TYR A 355 12.47 -7.33 8.28
C TYR A 355 13.75 -8.12 8.60
N ALA A 356 14.94 -7.55 8.34
CA ALA A 356 16.22 -8.23 8.58
C ALA A 356 16.39 -8.69 10.03
N ALA A 357 16.08 -7.77 10.95
CA ALA A 357 16.23 -8.01 12.37
C ALA A 357 15.18 -9.02 12.86
N HIS A 358 13.95 -8.94 12.35
CA HIS A 358 12.92 -9.94 12.62
C HIS A 358 13.34 -11.35 12.20
N PHE A 359 14.05 -11.51 11.08
CA PHE A 359 14.54 -12.81 10.63
C PHE A 359 15.70 -13.34 11.49
N LYS A 360 16.66 -12.47 11.87
CA LYS A 360 17.84 -12.85 12.68
C LYS A 360 17.50 -13.27 14.12
N TYR A 361 16.55 -12.60 14.77
CA TYR A 361 16.21 -12.87 16.18
C TYR A 361 15.23 -14.04 16.36
N LYS A 362 14.82 -14.72 15.28
CA LYS A 362 13.97 -15.91 15.35
C LYS A 362 14.78 -17.17 15.64
N HIS A 363 14.50 -17.77 16.78
CA HIS A 363 14.78 -19.18 17.07
C HIS A 363 13.50 -19.76 17.72
N GLY A 364 12.81 -20.68 17.04
CA GLY A 364 11.62 -21.39 17.53
C GLY A 364 10.27 -20.66 17.34
N ASP A 365 9.20 -21.46 17.21
CA ASP A 365 7.71 -21.30 17.16
C ASP A 365 6.99 -19.92 17.30
N GLN A 366 7.67 -18.77 17.28
CA GLN A 366 7.03 -17.46 17.27
C GLN A 366 6.50 -17.12 15.88
N LYS A 367 5.18 -17.25 15.74
CA LYS A 367 4.40 -16.94 14.53
C LYS A 367 4.64 -15.50 14.08
N GLU A 368 4.70 -15.33 12.76
CA GLU A 368 4.85 -14.06 12.05
C GLU A 368 3.61 -13.18 12.20
N GLU A 369 3.48 -12.44 13.31
CA GLU A 369 2.25 -11.67 13.54
C GLU A 369 2.21 -10.31 12.83
N GLY A 370 3.32 -9.74 12.36
CA GLY A 370 3.33 -8.38 11.79
C GLY A 370 3.02 -8.34 10.28
N ILE A 371 3.97 -8.85 9.50
CA ILE A 371 3.99 -8.70 8.04
C ILE A 371 3.04 -9.70 7.38
N GLU A 372 3.02 -10.97 7.80
CA GLU A 372 2.02 -11.93 7.32
C GLU A 372 0.60 -11.46 7.65
N MET A 373 0.32 -10.92 8.84
CA MET A 373 -1.02 -10.36 9.11
C MET A 373 -1.36 -9.17 8.22
N TRP A 374 -0.38 -8.39 7.77
CA TRP A 374 -0.61 -7.32 6.79
C TRP A 374 -0.85 -7.91 5.40
N LEU A 375 -0.03 -8.84 4.94
CA LEU A 375 -0.18 -9.54 3.65
C LEU A 375 -1.50 -10.31 3.57
N ASN A 376 -1.85 -11.08 4.61
CA ASN A 376 -3.14 -11.77 4.74
C ASN A 376 -4.33 -10.79 4.71
N ARG A 377 -4.20 -9.61 5.32
CA ARG A 377 -5.22 -8.55 5.20
C ARG A 377 -5.32 -8.02 3.77
N LEU A 378 -4.23 -7.97 3.02
CA LEU A 378 -4.27 -7.63 1.61
C LEU A 378 -4.96 -8.72 0.80
N GLN A 379 -4.66 -10.00 1.07
CA GLN A 379 -5.35 -11.15 0.48
C GLN A 379 -6.87 -11.08 0.68
N GLU A 380 -7.33 -10.77 1.89
CA GLU A 380 -8.77 -10.58 2.13
C GLU A 380 -9.38 -9.47 1.25
N ILE A 381 -8.63 -8.41 0.93
CA ILE A 381 -9.10 -7.35 0.02
C ILE A 381 -9.11 -7.87 -1.43
N PHE A 382 -8.12 -8.67 -1.82
CA PHE A 382 -8.02 -9.29 -3.16
C PHE A 382 -9.17 -10.26 -3.44
N GLU A 383 -9.46 -11.18 -2.52
CA GLU A 383 -10.50 -12.21 -2.70
C GLU A 383 -11.92 -11.62 -2.77
N ASN A 384 -12.14 -10.43 -2.19
CA ASN A 384 -13.45 -9.78 -2.14
C ASN A 384 -13.67 -8.69 -3.21
N SER A 385 -12.69 -8.43 -4.08
CA SER A 385 -12.75 -7.34 -5.06
C SER A 385 -13.08 -7.83 -6.48
N GLU A 386 -14.37 -8.04 -6.74
CA GLU A 386 -14.97 -7.96 -8.09
C GLU A 386 -14.97 -6.51 -8.66
N ALA A 387 -14.32 -5.56 -7.99
CA ALA A 387 -14.36 -4.14 -8.31
C ALA A 387 -13.24 -3.73 -9.30
N ASN A 388 -13.51 -2.66 -10.05
CA ASN A 388 -12.57 -2.01 -10.98
C ASN A 388 -11.22 -1.74 -10.32
N ALA A 389 -10.11 -1.93 -11.05
CA ALA A 389 -8.75 -1.76 -10.51
C ALA A 389 -8.50 -0.36 -9.92
N VAL A 390 -9.13 0.68 -10.48
CA VAL A 390 -9.03 2.06 -10.00
C VAL A 390 -9.61 2.21 -8.59
N ASP A 391 -10.83 1.70 -8.35
CA ASP A 391 -11.47 1.74 -7.03
C ASP A 391 -10.64 0.97 -5.99
N PHE A 392 -10.04 -0.14 -6.41
CA PHE A 392 -9.14 -0.93 -5.56
C PHE A 392 -7.90 -0.15 -5.14
N VAL A 393 -7.23 0.55 -6.07
CA VAL A 393 -6.04 1.35 -5.74
C VAL A 393 -6.39 2.50 -4.82
N GLU A 394 -7.55 3.13 -5.00
CA GLU A 394 -8.03 4.18 -4.10
C GLU A 394 -8.31 3.65 -2.68
N ASP A 395 -8.98 2.50 -2.57
CA ASP A 395 -9.25 1.85 -1.28
C ASP A 395 -7.95 1.39 -0.59
N PHE A 396 -7.00 0.85 -1.35
CA PHE A 396 -5.68 0.46 -0.85
C PHE A 396 -4.86 1.68 -0.39
N LYS A 397 -4.90 2.76 -1.16
CA LYS A 397 -4.28 4.04 -0.81
C LYS A 397 -4.80 4.55 0.53
N LEU A 398 -6.11 4.58 0.73
CA LEU A 398 -6.72 5.01 2.00
C LEU A 398 -6.19 4.18 3.18
N ASN A 399 -5.98 2.88 2.98
CA ASN A 399 -5.38 2.02 4.00
C ASN A 399 -3.90 2.38 4.25
N LEU A 400 -3.08 2.46 3.20
CA LEU A 400 -1.64 2.73 3.30
C LEU A 400 -1.32 4.03 4.03
N TYR A 401 -2.01 5.13 3.68
CA TYR A 401 -1.70 6.47 4.21
C TYR A 401 -2.39 6.79 5.53
N SER A 402 -3.29 5.92 6.01
CA SER A 402 -3.99 6.17 7.27
C SER A 402 -3.02 6.07 8.45
N LYS A 403 -2.94 7.17 9.23
CA LYS A 403 -2.30 7.14 10.56
C LYS A 403 -3.09 6.15 11.43
N GLU A 404 -2.44 5.40 12.30
CA GLU A 404 -3.14 4.46 13.18
C GLU A 404 -3.59 5.11 14.49
N ILE A 405 -4.70 4.65 15.03
CA ILE A 405 -5.19 4.89 16.39
C ILE A 405 -5.33 3.54 17.10
N PHE A 406 -5.11 3.53 18.41
CA PHE A 406 -5.25 2.34 19.23
C PHE A 406 -6.51 2.45 20.08
N VAL A 407 -7.42 1.48 19.97
CA VAL A 407 -8.65 1.41 20.75
C VAL A 407 -8.67 0.13 21.58
N PHE A 408 -9.38 0.15 22.70
CA PHE A 408 -9.49 -1.00 23.59
C PHE A 408 -10.82 -1.74 23.37
N THR A 409 -10.79 -3.06 23.45
CA THR A 409 -12.01 -3.87 23.66
C THR A 409 -12.45 -3.77 25.13
N PRO A 410 -13.69 -4.13 25.48
CA PRO A 410 -14.12 -4.18 26.87
C PRO A 410 -13.30 -5.13 27.74
N ASN A 411 -12.66 -6.13 27.13
CA ASN A 411 -11.78 -7.09 27.79
C ASN A 411 -10.34 -6.57 27.98
N GLY A 412 -10.05 -5.35 27.55
CA GLY A 412 -8.73 -4.72 27.65
C GLY A 412 -7.76 -5.05 26.50
N GLU A 413 -8.20 -5.78 25.47
CA GLU A 413 -7.36 -6.03 24.29
C GLU A 413 -7.21 -4.76 23.46
N ILE A 414 -5.98 -4.47 23.02
CA ILE A 414 -5.69 -3.33 22.15
C ILE A 414 -5.88 -3.74 20.70
N LYS A 415 -6.63 -2.94 19.93
CA LYS A 415 -6.78 -3.08 18.47
C LYS A 415 -6.33 -1.80 17.78
N SER A 416 -5.56 -1.95 16.69
CA SER A 416 -5.13 -0.83 15.84
C SER A 416 -6.12 -0.62 14.70
N LEU A 417 -6.57 0.62 14.52
CA LEU A 417 -7.47 1.04 13.45
C LEU A 417 -6.92 2.28 12.73
N PRO A 418 -7.33 2.53 11.47
CA PRO A 418 -7.10 3.80 10.79
C PRO A 418 -7.65 5.00 11.56
N LYS A 419 -6.93 6.12 11.60
CA LYS A 419 -7.38 7.40 12.14
C LYS A 419 -8.57 7.87 11.30
N GLY A 420 -9.65 8.24 11.98
CA GLY A 420 -10.92 8.54 11.31
C GLY A 420 -11.90 7.36 11.35
N ALA A 421 -11.46 6.17 11.76
CA ALA A 421 -12.32 5.01 11.90
C ALA A 421 -13.48 5.28 12.87
N THR A 422 -14.60 4.65 12.55
CA THR A 422 -15.83 4.74 13.33
C THR A 422 -16.09 3.45 14.12
N PRO A 423 -17.03 3.43 15.07
CA PRO A 423 -17.46 2.20 15.71
C PRO A 423 -17.92 1.13 14.72
N LEU A 424 -18.49 1.54 13.58
CA LEU A 424 -18.88 0.60 12.54
C LEU A 424 -17.66 -0.08 11.91
N ASP A 425 -16.60 0.69 11.62
CA ASP A 425 -15.33 0.13 11.14
C ASP A 425 -14.72 -0.85 12.16
N PHE A 426 -14.79 -0.52 13.45
CA PHE A 426 -14.35 -1.42 14.52
C PHE A 426 -15.16 -2.72 14.59
N ALA A 427 -16.48 -2.66 14.37
CA ALA A 427 -17.34 -3.85 14.34
C ALA A 427 -16.95 -4.81 13.21
N PHE A 428 -16.72 -4.29 12.00
CA PHE A 428 -16.23 -5.07 10.86
C PHE A 428 -14.77 -5.53 11.03
N TYR A 429 -13.97 -4.79 11.80
CA TYR A 429 -12.62 -5.17 12.17
C TYR A 429 -12.60 -6.39 13.09
N ILE A 430 -13.48 -6.44 14.11
CA ILE A 430 -13.61 -7.59 15.02
C ILE A 430 -14.05 -8.82 14.22
N HIS A 431 -15.17 -8.74 13.52
CA HIS A 431 -15.68 -9.83 12.71
C HIS A 431 -16.76 -9.34 11.75
N THR A 432 -16.80 -9.89 10.53
CA THR A 432 -17.81 -9.49 9.53
C THR A 432 -19.24 -9.71 10.07
N GLY A 433 -19.49 -10.82 10.77
CA GLY A 433 -20.79 -11.10 11.37
C GLY A 433 -21.20 -10.11 12.47
N VAL A 434 -20.24 -9.57 13.22
CA VAL A 434 -20.49 -8.51 14.22
C VAL A 434 -20.82 -7.20 13.50
N GLY A 435 -20.01 -6.85 12.49
CA GLY A 435 -20.25 -5.69 11.62
C GLY A 435 -21.65 -5.68 11.01
N LEU A 436 -22.06 -6.77 10.36
CA LEU A 436 -23.37 -6.89 9.69
C LEU A 436 -24.56 -6.74 10.65
N LYS A 437 -24.40 -7.19 11.91
CA LYS A 437 -25.44 -7.17 12.94
C LYS A 437 -25.34 -5.96 13.88
N THR A 438 -24.56 -4.94 13.54
CA THR A 438 -24.30 -3.78 14.42
C THR A 438 -25.54 -2.91 14.58
N ARG A 439 -26.10 -2.85 15.80
CA ARG A 439 -27.23 -1.98 16.14
C ARG A 439 -26.77 -0.62 16.67
N GLY A 440 -25.70 -0.59 17.45
CA GLY A 440 -25.19 0.60 18.11
C GLY A 440 -23.81 0.35 18.71
N ALA A 441 -23.22 1.40 19.28
CA ALA A 441 -21.93 1.31 19.93
C ALA A 441 -21.89 2.12 21.23
N LYS A 442 -21.06 1.69 22.17
CA LYS A 442 -20.65 2.49 23.31
C LYS A 442 -19.16 2.77 23.21
N VAL A 443 -18.77 3.98 23.55
CA VAL A 443 -17.37 4.39 23.70
C VAL A 443 -17.19 4.89 25.12
N ASN A 444 -16.24 4.30 25.86
CA ASN A 444 -16.02 4.55 27.29
C ASN A 444 -17.33 4.45 28.11
N ASN A 445 -18.08 3.37 27.89
CA ASN A 445 -19.40 3.09 28.49
C ASN A 445 -20.52 4.09 28.16
N LYS A 446 -20.33 5.03 27.23
CA LYS A 446 -21.36 5.98 26.78
C LYS A 446 -21.85 5.63 25.38
N LEU A 447 -23.16 5.67 25.16
CA LEU A 447 -23.74 5.44 23.82
C LEU A 447 -23.30 6.55 22.86
N VAL A 448 -22.80 6.14 21.69
CA VAL A 448 -22.38 7.06 20.62
C VAL A 448 -23.04 6.66 19.30
N PRO A 449 -23.26 7.61 18.38
CA PRO A 449 -23.73 7.28 17.04
C PRO A 449 -22.67 6.49 16.25
N LEU A 450 -23.11 5.70 15.27
CA LEU A 450 -22.22 4.85 14.47
C LEU A 450 -21.22 5.63 13.59
N ASN A 451 -21.46 6.92 13.35
CA ASN A 451 -20.56 7.81 12.61
C ASN A 451 -19.59 8.59 13.52
N TYR A 452 -19.57 8.29 14.82
CA TYR A 452 -18.61 8.88 15.75
C TYR A 452 -17.19 8.55 15.31
N VAL A 453 -16.29 9.53 15.31
CA VAL A 453 -14.88 9.30 14.97
C VAL A 453 -14.12 8.87 16.22
N LEU A 454 -13.63 7.64 16.22
CA LEU A 454 -12.88 7.06 17.34
C LEU A 454 -11.56 7.80 17.58
N LYS A 455 -11.18 7.90 18.86
CA LYS A 455 -9.90 8.46 19.29
C LYS A 455 -9.03 7.37 19.91
N SER A 456 -7.73 7.57 19.83
CA SER A 456 -6.77 6.66 20.45
C SER A 456 -6.94 6.68 21.97
N GLY A 457 -6.95 5.50 22.60
CA GLY A 457 -7.12 5.30 24.03
C GLY A 457 -8.55 5.03 24.47
N GLU A 458 -9.53 5.08 23.58
CA GLU A 458 -10.94 4.85 23.91
C GLU A 458 -11.28 3.36 23.93
N THR A 459 -12.16 2.97 24.84
CA THR A 459 -12.73 1.61 24.91
C THR A 459 -14.02 1.54 24.11
N VAL A 460 -14.13 0.60 23.17
CA VAL A 460 -15.27 0.49 22.25
C VAL A 460 -15.99 -0.84 22.48
N GLU A 461 -17.30 -0.76 22.72
CA GLU A 461 -18.21 -1.91 22.85
C GLU A 461 -19.25 -1.84 21.72
N ILE A 462 -19.38 -2.93 20.96
CA ILE A 462 -20.36 -3.03 19.88
C ILE A 462 -21.60 -3.76 20.36
N ILE A 463 -22.77 -3.14 20.14
CA ILE A 463 -24.07 -3.72 20.46
C ILE A 463 -24.61 -4.35 19.18
N THR A 464 -24.80 -5.67 19.17
CA THR A 464 -25.33 -6.40 18.01
C THR A 464 -26.79 -6.83 18.23
N ALA A 465 -27.51 -7.06 17.14
CA ALA A 465 -28.85 -7.64 17.15
C ALA A 465 -29.11 -8.45 15.87
N GLU A 466 -29.87 -9.55 15.97
CA GLU A 466 -30.05 -10.49 14.85
C GLU A 466 -30.84 -9.92 13.67
N ASN A 467 -31.80 -9.03 13.94
CA ASN A 467 -32.69 -8.45 12.93
C ASN A 467 -32.12 -7.18 12.27
N VAL A 468 -30.87 -6.82 12.55
CA VAL A 468 -30.24 -5.62 11.97
C VAL A 468 -29.51 -6.00 10.70
N LYS A 469 -29.71 -5.21 9.64
CA LYS A 469 -29.03 -5.33 8.36
C LYS A 469 -28.33 -4.02 7.98
N PRO A 470 -27.25 -4.07 7.19
CA PRO A 470 -26.61 -2.88 6.67
C PRO A 470 -27.58 -2.04 5.83
N THR A 471 -27.46 -0.70 5.93
CA THR A 471 -28.26 0.24 5.13
C THR A 471 -27.34 1.04 4.21
N LYS A 472 -27.89 1.68 3.16
CA LYS A 472 -27.10 2.56 2.28
C LYS A 472 -26.37 3.67 3.04
N ASN A 473 -26.95 4.18 4.14
CA ASN A 473 -26.34 5.21 4.98
C ASN A 473 -25.05 4.74 5.66
N TRP A 474 -24.88 3.44 5.89
CA TRP A 474 -23.65 2.90 6.50
C TRP A 474 -22.42 3.12 5.61
N LEU A 475 -22.59 3.26 4.30
CA LEU A 475 -21.51 3.61 3.38
C LEU A 475 -20.96 5.03 3.61
N ASN A 476 -21.76 5.91 4.22
CA ASN A 476 -21.34 7.26 4.62
C ASN A 476 -20.66 7.28 6.00
N TYR A 477 -20.84 6.23 6.81
CA TYR A 477 -20.28 6.13 8.15
C TYR A 477 -18.98 5.33 8.16
N ALA A 478 -18.93 4.22 7.42
CA ALA A 478 -17.74 3.39 7.30
C ALA A 478 -16.66 4.10 6.48
N THR A 479 -15.50 4.28 7.09
CA THR A 479 -14.33 4.88 6.43
C THR A 479 -13.37 3.84 5.86
N THR A 480 -13.36 2.63 6.43
CA THR A 480 -12.39 1.60 6.05
C THR A 480 -12.84 0.82 4.83
N ALA A 481 -11.88 0.49 3.94
CA ALA A 481 -12.14 -0.29 2.73
C ALA A 481 -12.82 -1.63 3.03
N LYS A 482 -12.38 -2.34 4.08
CA LYS A 482 -12.97 -3.61 4.52
C LYS A 482 -14.45 -3.46 4.89
N ALA A 483 -14.79 -2.50 5.74
CA ALA A 483 -16.17 -2.25 6.13
C ALA A 483 -17.02 -1.83 4.92
N ARG A 484 -16.56 -0.87 4.12
CA ARG A 484 -17.29 -0.40 2.92
C ARG A 484 -17.53 -1.53 1.92
N SER A 485 -16.53 -2.36 1.65
CA SER A 485 -16.64 -3.52 0.76
C SER A 485 -17.67 -4.53 1.27
N LYS A 486 -17.58 -4.94 2.55
CA LYS A 486 -18.55 -5.89 3.13
C LYS A 486 -19.97 -5.33 3.17
N ILE A 487 -20.14 -4.02 3.43
CA ILE A 487 -21.44 -3.35 3.36
C ILE A 487 -21.98 -3.35 1.92
N LYS A 488 -21.17 -2.98 0.92
CA LYS A 488 -21.57 -3.02 -0.49
C LYS A 488 -22.01 -4.42 -0.92
N ASN A 489 -21.26 -5.44 -0.54
CA ASN A 489 -21.57 -6.83 -0.87
C ASN A 489 -22.89 -7.28 -0.21
N ALA A 490 -23.11 -6.96 1.06
CA ALA A 490 -24.36 -7.26 1.75
C ALA A 490 -25.56 -6.56 1.09
N LEU A 491 -25.43 -5.30 0.69
CA LEU A 491 -26.47 -4.56 -0.03
C LEU A 491 -26.74 -5.16 -1.42
N LYS A 492 -25.70 -5.62 -2.13
CA LYS A 492 -25.82 -6.28 -3.45
C LYS A 492 -26.58 -7.61 -3.32
N GLU A 493 -26.26 -8.43 -2.32
CA GLU A 493 -26.96 -9.69 -2.06
C GLU A 493 -28.41 -9.49 -1.62
N GLU A 494 -28.68 -8.49 -0.77
CA GLU A 494 -30.06 -8.12 -0.44
C GLU A 494 -30.83 -7.64 -1.67
N THR A 495 -30.21 -6.83 -2.52
CA THR A 495 -30.80 -6.38 -3.79
C THR A 495 -31.15 -7.55 -4.69
N LYS A 496 -30.27 -8.55 -4.84
CA LYS A 496 -30.55 -9.77 -5.60
C LYS A 496 -31.71 -10.56 -5.02
N THR A 497 -31.79 -10.69 -3.70
CA THR A 497 -32.86 -11.44 -3.02
C THR A 497 -34.21 -10.77 -3.24
N VAL A 498 -34.30 -9.45 -2.99
CA VAL A 498 -35.52 -8.66 -3.24
C VAL A 498 -35.89 -8.64 -4.72
N ALA A 499 -34.90 -8.59 -5.62
CA ALA A 499 -35.14 -8.68 -7.06
C ALA A 499 -35.69 -10.05 -7.47
N ALA A 500 -35.25 -11.16 -6.86
CA ALA A 500 -35.81 -12.48 -7.16
C ALA A 500 -37.31 -12.56 -6.81
N GLU A 501 -37.69 -12.06 -5.63
CA GLU A 501 -39.10 -11.95 -5.22
C GLU A 501 -39.88 -10.97 -6.12
N GLY A 502 -39.27 -9.82 -6.42
CA GLY A 502 -39.85 -8.79 -7.29
C GLY A 502 -40.08 -9.28 -8.72
N LYS A 503 -39.23 -10.18 -9.24
CA LYS A 503 -39.45 -10.84 -10.53
C LYS A 503 -40.72 -11.69 -10.51
N GLU A 504 -40.95 -12.47 -9.46
CA GLU A 504 -42.19 -13.26 -9.34
C GLU A 504 -43.43 -12.37 -9.26
N ILE A 505 -43.36 -11.31 -8.45
CA ILE A 505 -44.44 -10.32 -8.31
C ILE A 505 -44.73 -9.67 -9.66
N LEU A 506 -43.70 -9.25 -10.38
CA LEU A 506 -43.82 -8.62 -11.68
C LEU A 506 -44.45 -9.55 -12.72
N VAL A 507 -44.02 -10.82 -12.77
CA VAL A 507 -44.60 -11.83 -13.67
C VAL A 507 -46.10 -12.02 -13.38
N ARG A 508 -46.49 -12.12 -12.11
CA ARG A 508 -47.91 -12.24 -11.72
C ARG A 508 -48.71 -11.02 -12.15
N LYS A 509 -48.21 -9.81 -11.91
CA LYS A 509 -48.87 -8.54 -12.28
C LYS A 509 -48.99 -8.36 -13.80
N LEU A 510 -47.94 -8.64 -14.56
CA LEU A 510 -47.97 -8.55 -16.03
C LEU A 510 -48.92 -9.59 -16.65
N LYS A 511 -49.00 -10.79 -16.06
CA LYS A 511 -49.96 -11.82 -16.49
C LYS A 511 -51.41 -11.37 -16.31
N GLN A 512 -51.73 -10.64 -15.24
CA GLN A 512 -53.06 -10.03 -15.06
C GLN A 512 -53.37 -8.98 -16.15
N LEU A 513 -52.33 -8.31 -16.66
CA LEU A 513 -52.41 -7.36 -17.78
C LEU A 513 -52.31 -8.03 -19.16
N LYS A 514 -52.36 -9.38 -19.22
CA LYS A 514 -52.24 -10.20 -20.44
C LYS A 514 -50.90 -10.03 -21.19
N ILE A 515 -49.82 -9.70 -20.48
CA ILE A 515 -48.47 -9.60 -21.03
C ILE A 515 -47.59 -10.70 -20.46
N THR A 516 -46.83 -11.36 -21.34
CA THR A 516 -45.82 -12.34 -20.95
C THR A 516 -44.48 -11.64 -20.84
N LEU A 517 -43.75 -11.88 -19.74
CA LEU A 517 -42.42 -11.32 -19.56
C LEU A 517 -41.41 -12.04 -20.47
N ASN A 518 -40.87 -11.33 -21.45
CA ASN A 518 -39.78 -11.77 -22.32
C ASN A 518 -38.67 -10.70 -22.37
N GLU A 519 -37.55 -10.98 -23.04
CA GLU A 519 -36.41 -10.04 -23.12
C GLU A 519 -36.80 -8.70 -23.78
N GLU A 520 -37.68 -8.73 -24.77
CA GLU A 520 -38.17 -7.53 -25.46
C GLU A 520 -38.95 -6.61 -24.50
N VAL A 521 -39.95 -7.14 -23.80
CA VAL A 521 -40.73 -6.40 -22.78
C VAL A 521 -39.83 -5.88 -21.67
N MET A 522 -38.80 -6.65 -21.29
CA MET A 522 -37.85 -6.23 -20.26
C MET A 522 -36.98 -5.05 -20.72
N ASN A 523 -36.47 -5.08 -21.94
CA ASN A 523 -35.71 -3.96 -22.50
C ASN A 523 -36.58 -2.71 -22.66
N GLU A 524 -37.84 -2.87 -23.08
CA GLU A 524 -38.82 -1.77 -23.12
C GLU A 524 -39.06 -1.17 -21.72
N MET A 525 -39.22 -2.01 -20.69
CA MET A 525 -39.40 -1.56 -19.31
C MET A 525 -38.16 -0.83 -18.79
N VAL A 526 -36.95 -1.34 -19.05
CA VAL A 526 -35.70 -0.68 -18.68
C VAL A 526 -35.63 0.72 -19.30
N SER A 527 -35.99 0.85 -20.58
CA SER A 527 -36.04 2.14 -21.26
C SER A 527 -37.13 3.07 -20.72
N TYR A 528 -38.33 2.56 -20.43
CA TYR A 528 -39.47 3.36 -19.98
C TYR A 528 -39.28 3.89 -18.56
N PHE A 529 -38.85 3.02 -17.64
CA PHE A 529 -38.57 3.37 -16.24
C PHE A 529 -37.18 4.00 -16.04
N LYS A 530 -36.39 4.12 -17.12
CA LYS A 530 -35.06 4.74 -17.14
C LYS A 530 -34.09 4.10 -16.13
N THR A 531 -34.12 2.79 -16.03
CA THR A 531 -33.20 2.02 -15.19
C THR A 531 -31.96 1.59 -15.97
N LYS A 532 -30.91 1.17 -15.26
CA LYS A 532 -29.64 0.77 -15.91
C LYS A 532 -29.65 -0.70 -16.30
N THR A 533 -30.32 -1.54 -15.52
CA THR A 533 -30.33 -2.99 -15.70
C THR A 533 -31.71 -3.59 -15.48
N SER A 534 -31.93 -4.81 -16.01
CA SER A 534 -33.13 -5.60 -15.74
C SER A 534 -33.27 -5.98 -14.26
N LEU A 535 -32.16 -6.12 -13.54
CA LEU A 535 -32.13 -6.39 -12.11
C LEU A 535 -32.74 -5.23 -11.30
N ASP A 536 -32.52 -3.99 -11.75
CA ASP A 536 -33.12 -2.80 -11.12
C ASP A 536 -34.65 -2.81 -11.26
N ILE A 537 -35.18 -3.20 -12.42
CA ILE A 537 -36.63 -3.33 -12.63
C ILE A 537 -37.24 -4.34 -11.67
N TYR A 538 -36.59 -5.50 -11.51
CA TYR A 538 -37.06 -6.52 -10.58
C TYR A 538 -36.98 -6.05 -9.13
N TYR A 539 -35.90 -5.37 -8.75
CA TYR A 539 -35.75 -4.79 -7.43
C TYR A 539 -36.84 -3.75 -7.14
N GLN A 540 -37.09 -2.82 -8.05
CA GLN A 540 -38.15 -1.80 -7.91
C GLN A 540 -39.55 -2.40 -7.87
N ALA A 541 -39.78 -3.52 -8.55
CA ALA A 541 -41.04 -4.25 -8.44
C ALA A 541 -41.19 -4.94 -7.07
N GLY A 542 -40.09 -5.44 -6.49
CA GLY A 542 -40.05 -6.07 -5.16
C GLY A 542 -40.20 -5.07 -4.02
N THR A 543 -39.60 -3.89 -4.12
CA THR A 543 -39.76 -2.80 -3.13
C THR A 543 -41.09 -2.05 -3.26
N GLY A 544 -41.82 -2.27 -4.34
CA GLY A 544 -43.11 -1.64 -4.61
C GLY A 544 -43.02 -0.23 -5.20
N GLU A 545 -41.83 0.25 -5.56
CA GLU A 545 -41.64 1.51 -6.31
C GLU A 545 -42.38 1.46 -7.65
N ILE A 546 -42.36 0.30 -8.33
CA ILE A 546 -43.21 0.05 -9.50
C ILE A 546 -44.61 -0.32 -9.01
N SER A 547 -45.46 0.71 -8.92
CA SER A 547 -46.87 0.56 -8.57
C SER A 547 -47.68 -0.10 -9.68
N ASN A 548 -48.84 -0.66 -9.32
CA ASN A 548 -49.75 -1.25 -10.31
C ASN A 548 -50.26 -0.22 -11.33
N GLN A 549 -50.35 1.06 -10.94
CA GLN A 549 -50.75 2.13 -11.84
C GLN A 549 -49.66 2.40 -12.89
N MET A 550 -48.40 2.49 -12.46
CA MET A 550 -47.27 2.69 -13.37
C MET A 550 -47.10 1.53 -14.37
N LEU A 551 -47.41 0.29 -13.95
CA LEU A 551 -47.46 -0.84 -14.87
C LEU A 551 -48.58 -0.70 -15.90
N LYS A 552 -49.78 -0.26 -15.50
CA LYS A 552 -50.88 -0.02 -16.45
C LYS A 552 -50.54 1.11 -17.43
N ASP A 553 -49.86 2.15 -16.96
CA ASP A 553 -49.42 3.28 -17.79
C ASP A 553 -48.32 2.87 -18.78
N PHE A 554 -47.39 2.01 -18.37
CA PHE A 554 -46.44 1.37 -19.28
C PHE A 554 -47.16 0.54 -20.36
N VAL A 555 -48.14 -0.28 -19.96
CA VAL A 555 -48.91 -1.10 -20.89
C VAL A 555 -49.70 -0.24 -21.88
N SER A 556 -50.33 0.85 -21.44
CA SER A 556 -51.09 1.76 -22.31
C SER A 556 -50.19 2.53 -23.28
N HIS A 557 -48.98 2.91 -22.84
CA HIS A 557 -47.95 3.48 -23.69
C HIS A 557 -47.50 2.48 -24.78
N ARG A 558 -47.29 1.23 -24.40
CA ARG A 558 -46.94 0.14 -25.31
C ARG A 558 -48.02 -0.10 -26.37
N THR A 559 -49.30 -0.22 -25.99
CA THR A 559 -50.41 -0.41 -26.95
C THR A 559 -50.60 0.80 -27.88
N SER A 560 -50.39 2.02 -27.40
CA SER A 560 -50.46 3.23 -28.23
C SER A 560 -49.34 3.28 -29.28
N PHE A 561 -48.14 2.84 -28.91
CA PHE A 561 -47.00 2.76 -29.83
C PHE A 561 -47.24 1.70 -30.93
N PHE A 562 -47.70 0.49 -30.58
CA PHE A 562 -48.05 -0.55 -31.56
C PHE A 562 -49.30 -0.20 -32.42
N GLY A 563 -50.24 0.59 -31.90
CA GLY A 563 -51.39 1.10 -32.66
C GLY A 563 -51.01 2.06 -33.80
N LEU A 564 -49.94 2.85 -33.63
CA LEU A 564 -49.39 3.74 -34.66
C LEU A 564 -48.72 2.97 -35.81
N PHE A 565 -48.12 1.81 -35.54
CA PHE A 565 -47.51 0.97 -36.58
C PHE A 565 -48.54 0.11 -37.34
N LYS A 566 -49.66 -0.26 -36.73
CA LYS A 566 -50.74 -1.01 -37.42
C LYS A 566 -51.53 -0.18 -38.43
N ASN A 567 -51.66 1.13 -38.22
CA ASN A 567 -52.44 2.01 -39.11
C ASN A 567 -51.71 2.46 -40.39
N LYS A 568 -50.47 2.01 -40.63
CA LYS A 568 -49.72 2.30 -41.88
C LYS A 568 -49.72 1.16 -42.89
N ALA A 569 -50.30 0.00 -42.56
CA ALA A 569 -50.31 -1.19 -43.41
C ALA A 569 -51.70 -1.50 -44.01
N VAL A 570 -52.51 -0.49 -44.36
CA VAL A 570 -53.66 -0.67 -45.26
C VAL A 570 -53.83 0.59 -46.11
N LYS A 571 -53.19 0.63 -47.28
CA LYS A 571 -53.60 1.50 -48.39
C LYS A 571 -53.28 0.80 -49.73
N ASN A 572 -54.33 0.15 -50.24
CA ASN A 572 -54.66 -0.21 -51.62
C ASN A 572 -53.53 -0.16 -52.67
N LEU A 573 -53.17 -1.32 -53.22
CA LEU A 573 -52.69 -1.44 -54.60
C LEU A 573 -53.89 -1.47 -55.55
N PRO A 574 -53.93 -0.67 -56.63
CA PRO A 574 -54.80 -0.95 -57.76
C PRO A 574 -54.17 -2.02 -58.66
N THR A 575 -55.00 -2.96 -59.08
CA THR A 575 -54.72 -4.03 -60.05
C THR A 575 -54.71 -3.49 -61.47
N ASN A 576 -53.61 -3.67 -62.23
CA ASN A 576 -53.68 -4.30 -63.56
C ASN A 576 -52.28 -4.72 -64.06
N PRO A 577 -52.19 -5.77 -64.90
CA PRO A 577 -50.96 -6.49 -65.23
C PRO A 577 -50.31 -5.94 -66.51
N PHE A 578 -48.98 -6.02 -66.64
CA PHE A 578 -48.27 -6.39 -67.88
C PHE A 578 -46.74 -6.38 -67.67
N ILE A 579 -46.10 -7.47 -68.12
CA ILE A 579 -44.70 -7.62 -68.59
C ILE A 579 -43.57 -7.89 -67.56
N ARG A 580 -43.14 -9.16 -67.62
CA ARG A 580 -41.85 -9.88 -67.41
C ARG A 580 -40.55 -9.19 -66.90
N PRO A 581 -39.60 -10.00 -66.36
CA PRO A 581 -38.59 -9.61 -65.39
C PRO A 581 -37.19 -9.36 -65.98
N THR A 582 -36.35 -8.61 -65.25
CA THR A 582 -34.89 -8.63 -65.43
C THR A 582 -34.16 -8.67 -64.09
N PHE A 583 -33.38 -9.72 -63.94
CA PHE A 583 -32.34 -10.00 -62.92
C PHE A 583 -31.17 -9.01 -63.02
N THR A 584 -30.69 -8.42 -61.90
CA THR A 584 -29.26 -8.09 -61.60
C THR A 584 -29.15 -7.56 -60.15
N MET A 585 -28.64 -8.35 -59.19
CA MET A 585 -27.26 -8.35 -58.61
C MET A 585 -26.81 -7.10 -57.82
N ILE A 586 -26.51 -7.35 -56.53
CA ILE A 586 -25.28 -7.00 -55.78
C ILE A 586 -25.02 -5.52 -55.32
N ALA A 587 -25.06 -5.39 -53.98
CA ALA A 587 -24.12 -4.74 -53.05
C ALA A 587 -23.93 -3.21 -52.94
N LEU A 588 -23.45 -2.87 -51.72
CA LEU A 588 -22.86 -1.63 -51.20
C LEU A 588 -23.82 -0.51 -50.74
N CYS A 589 -23.85 -0.25 -49.42
CA CYS A 589 -23.08 0.87 -48.84
C CYS A 589 -23.28 0.98 -47.31
N LEU A 590 -22.30 0.47 -46.56
CA LEU A 590 -21.91 0.98 -45.25
C LEU A 590 -20.90 2.11 -45.49
N ALA A 591 -21.20 3.33 -45.04
CA ALA A 591 -20.25 4.30 -44.47
C ALA A 591 -20.82 5.73 -44.53
N LYS A 592 -20.83 6.38 -43.36
CA LYS A 592 -20.64 7.82 -43.07
C LYS A 592 -21.71 8.37 -42.14
N LYS A 593 -21.32 8.61 -40.88
CA LYS A 593 -21.55 9.89 -40.21
C LYS A 593 -20.64 10.03 -38.99
N LYS A 594 -19.49 10.68 -39.23
CA LYS A 594 -18.79 11.53 -38.27
C LYS A 594 -19.08 12.98 -38.66
N ASN A 595 -19.09 13.86 -37.65
CA ASN A 595 -19.19 15.32 -37.66
C ASN A 595 -20.62 15.89 -37.59
N HIS A 596 -21.04 16.30 -36.39
CA HIS A 596 -20.83 17.68 -35.94
C HIS A 596 -20.63 17.74 -34.43
#